data_AF-E4YU94-F1
#
_entry.id   AF-E4YU94-F1
#
_cell.length_a   1.000
_cell.length_b   1.000
_cell.length_c   1.000
_cell.angle_alpha   90.00
_cell.angle_beta   90.00
_cell.angle_gamma   90.00
#
_symmetry.space_group_name_H-M   'P 1'
#
loop_
_entity.id
_entity.type
_entity.pdbx_description
1 polymer ?
#
loop_
_entity_poly.entity_id
_entity_poly.type
_entity_poly.pdbx_seq_one_letter_code
_entity_poly.pdbx_strand_id
1 'polypeptide(L)'
;MPPTKVIRNSSITSSRRSPIFSSAFFRSEAHPLNGTRFDHHGNGMIKPYSDMVSACPKGQEKAFLDKLVVIKLNGGLGTSMGCTGPKSMISVRSGLNFLDLTVQQIEHLNKTYQTNVPLVLMNSFNTEEDTKKILRKYNNCQVDIKMFNQHRFPRINKETLLPVATKDPYTPKDGWYPPGHGDFYGALYDSGLIEEFKKQGKEIIFLSNIDKSSAPPSI
;
A
#
# COMPACT_ATOMS: atom_id res chain seq x y z
N MET A 1 15.32 29.52 -26.48
CA MET A 1 14.35 29.73 -25.38
C MET A 1 15.14 29.92 -24.09
N PRO A 2 14.88 30.96 -23.29
CA PRO A 2 15.56 31.10 -22.00
C PRO A 2 15.04 30.04 -21.01
N PRO A 3 15.87 29.59 -20.06
CA PRO A 3 15.46 28.62 -19.06
C PRO A 3 14.41 29.24 -18.13
N THR A 4 13.28 28.55 -18.00
CA THR A 4 12.18 28.93 -17.11
C THR A 4 12.70 29.01 -15.68
N LYS A 5 12.66 30.20 -15.07
CA LYS A 5 12.97 30.39 -13.65
C LYS A 5 12.04 29.53 -12.81
N VAL A 6 12.59 28.52 -12.14
CA VAL A 6 11.88 27.77 -11.10
C VAL A 6 11.62 28.72 -9.93
N ILE A 7 10.38 29.20 -9.81
CA ILE A 7 9.94 29.98 -8.66
C ILE A 7 9.90 29.05 -7.45
N ARG A 8 10.96 29.07 -6.64
CA ARG A 8 10.98 28.40 -5.32
C ARG A 8 10.07 29.16 -4.37
N ASN A 9 8.80 28.77 -4.30
CA ASN A 9 7.88 29.33 -3.32
C ASN A 9 8.15 28.66 -1.95
N SER A 10 8.79 29.41 -1.05
CA SER A 10 9.22 28.96 0.30
C SER A 10 8.06 28.52 1.19
N SER A 11 6.83 28.86 0.83
CA SER A 11 5.60 28.59 1.58
C SER A 11 5.10 27.13 1.52
N ILE A 12 5.69 26.27 0.67
CA ILE A 12 5.36 24.84 0.56
C ILE A 12 6.12 24.00 1.62
N THR A 13 7.19 24.53 2.21
CA THR A 13 8.10 23.77 3.10
C THR A 13 7.64 23.66 4.56
N SER A 14 6.54 24.31 4.96
CA SER A 14 6.22 24.48 6.39
C SER A 14 5.40 23.35 7.03
N SER A 15 4.94 22.35 6.27
CA SER A 15 4.31 21.17 6.86
C SER A 15 5.31 20.02 6.83
N ARG A 16 5.55 19.35 7.96
CA ARG A 16 6.46 18.19 8.07
C ARG A 16 6.17 17.04 7.08
N ARG A 17 5.08 17.10 6.32
CA ARG A 17 4.65 16.14 5.28
C ARG A 17 4.99 16.55 3.84
N SER A 18 5.58 17.72 3.59
CA SER A 18 5.88 18.21 2.23
C SER A 18 7.27 17.93 1.61
N PRO A 19 8.30 17.38 2.30
CA PRO A 19 9.59 17.09 1.67
C PRO A 19 9.51 16.06 0.54
N ILE A 20 8.68 15.03 0.71
CA ILE A 20 8.51 13.94 -0.29
C ILE A 20 7.78 14.47 -1.53
N PHE A 21 6.76 15.30 -1.34
CA PHE A 21 6.06 15.93 -2.46
C PHE A 21 6.99 16.84 -3.27
N SER A 22 7.74 17.71 -2.58
CA SER A 22 8.71 18.61 -3.21
C SER A 22 9.79 17.84 -3.97
N SER A 23 10.33 16.78 -3.37
CA SER A 23 11.36 15.96 -4.03
C SER A 23 10.82 15.17 -5.21
N ALA A 24 9.60 14.62 -5.14
CA ALA A 24 8.99 13.92 -6.26
C ALA A 24 8.68 14.86 -7.43
N PHE A 25 8.20 16.08 -7.14
CA PHE A 25 7.75 17.03 -8.16
C PHE A 25 8.91 17.78 -8.83
N PHE A 26 9.91 18.25 -8.06
CA PHE A 26 11.00 19.08 -8.60
C PHE A 26 12.19 18.29 -9.13
N ARG A 27 12.26 16.98 -8.89
CA ARG A 27 13.44 16.16 -9.23
C ARG A 27 13.27 15.34 -10.51
N SER A 28 12.10 15.36 -11.16
CA SER A 28 11.88 14.60 -12.39
C SER A 28 12.11 15.46 -13.64
N GLU A 29 13.32 15.43 -14.18
CA GLU A 29 13.44 15.43 -15.64
C GLU A 29 13.19 14.00 -16.09
N ALA A 30 12.07 13.77 -16.76
CA ALA A 30 11.76 12.46 -17.32
C ALA A 30 12.73 12.21 -18.48
N HIS A 31 13.78 11.42 -18.24
CA HIS A 31 14.57 10.83 -19.30
C HIS A 31 13.94 9.48 -19.65
N PRO A 32 13.12 9.40 -20.71
CA PRO A 32 12.64 8.11 -21.18
C PRO A 32 13.84 7.19 -21.45
N LEU A 33 13.77 5.96 -20.95
CA LEU A 33 14.82 4.97 -21.18
C LEU A 33 14.93 4.73 -22.69
N ASN A 34 16.12 4.95 -23.24
CA ASN A 34 16.38 4.74 -24.67
C ASN A 34 16.32 3.23 -24.97
N GLY A 35 15.52 2.84 -25.97
CA GLY A 35 15.17 1.44 -26.29
C GLY A 35 16.34 0.50 -26.58
N THR A 36 17.55 1.03 -26.72
CA THR A 36 18.80 0.30 -27.00
C THR A 36 19.53 -0.19 -25.74
N ARG A 37 19.04 0.11 -24.54
CA ARG A 37 19.63 -0.30 -23.24
C ARG A 37 18.93 -1.46 -22.55
N PHE A 38 17.96 -2.10 -23.20
CA PHE A 38 17.30 -3.28 -22.65
C PHE A 38 18.07 -4.52 -23.08
N ASP A 39 18.87 -5.07 -22.16
CA ASP A 39 19.44 -6.39 -22.34
C ASP A 39 18.40 -7.44 -21.94
N HIS A 40 18.33 -8.55 -22.67
CA HIS A 40 17.47 -9.66 -22.25
C HIS A 40 18.03 -10.19 -20.93
N HIS A 41 17.23 -10.12 -19.85
CA HIS A 41 17.65 -10.60 -18.53
C HIS A 41 18.28 -12.00 -18.65
N GLY A 42 19.54 -12.14 -18.25
CA GLY A 42 20.26 -13.41 -18.35
C GLY A 42 19.50 -14.55 -17.66
N ASN A 43 19.57 -15.75 -18.25
CA ASN A 43 18.98 -16.97 -17.72
C ASN A 43 19.43 -17.18 -16.26
N GLY A 44 18.58 -16.83 -15.29
CA GLY A 44 18.87 -16.95 -13.86
C GLY A 44 18.29 -15.85 -12.96
N MET A 45 17.98 -14.66 -13.50
CA MET A 45 17.36 -13.57 -12.70
C MET A 45 15.88 -13.83 -12.39
N ILE A 46 15.18 -14.53 -13.28
CA ILE A 46 13.78 -14.94 -13.10
C ILE A 46 13.78 -16.46 -13.00
N LYS A 47 13.28 -16.97 -11.87
CA LYS A 47 13.14 -18.42 -11.65
C LYS A 47 11.69 -18.86 -11.87
N PRO A 48 11.46 -19.97 -12.58
CA PRO A 48 10.15 -20.58 -12.67
C PRO A 48 9.60 -20.90 -11.27
N TYR A 49 8.29 -20.70 -11.09
CA TYR A 49 7.63 -21.00 -9.80
C TYR A 49 7.74 -22.48 -9.42
N SER A 50 7.71 -23.39 -10.40
CA SER A 50 7.89 -24.84 -10.21
C SER A 50 9.17 -25.17 -9.44
N ASP A 51 10.24 -24.44 -9.73
CA ASP A 51 11.58 -24.69 -9.19
C ASP A 51 11.70 -24.18 -7.74
N MET A 52 10.78 -23.29 -7.33
CA MET A 52 10.71 -22.77 -5.97
C MET A 52 9.87 -23.66 -5.05
N VAL A 53 8.78 -24.22 -5.57
CA VAL A 53 7.93 -25.15 -4.80
C VAL A 53 8.71 -26.42 -4.44
N SER A 54 9.51 -26.95 -5.37
CA SER A 54 10.33 -28.15 -5.12
C SER A 54 11.44 -27.92 -4.09
N ALA A 55 11.88 -26.68 -3.92
CA ALA A 55 12.93 -26.29 -2.97
C ALA A 55 12.40 -25.90 -1.58
N CYS A 56 11.08 -25.87 -1.36
CA CYS A 56 10.51 -25.40 -0.10
C CYS A 56 10.78 -26.42 1.04
N PRO A 57 11.49 -26.04 2.11
CA PRO A 57 11.77 -26.93 3.23
C PRO A 57 10.47 -27.25 3.99
N LYS A 58 10.03 -28.51 3.92
CA LYS A 58 8.86 -28.98 4.69
C LYS A 58 9.17 -28.96 6.20
N GLY A 59 8.20 -28.57 7.01
CA GLY A 59 8.31 -28.52 8.47
C GLY A 59 8.91 -27.24 9.05
N GLN A 60 9.25 -26.25 8.21
CA GLN A 60 9.71 -24.92 8.64
C GLN A 60 8.68 -23.81 8.43
N GLU A 61 7.46 -24.17 8.02
CA GLU A 61 6.38 -23.23 7.65
C GLU A 61 6.11 -22.26 8.80
N LYS A 62 6.00 -22.78 10.03
CA LYS A 62 5.79 -21.98 11.23
C LYS A 62 6.89 -20.92 11.43
N ALA A 63 8.16 -21.30 11.24
CA ALA A 63 9.28 -20.39 11.46
C ALA A 63 9.30 -19.24 10.42
N PHE A 64 8.95 -19.53 9.16
CA PHE A 64 8.83 -18.50 8.12
C PHE A 64 7.61 -17.60 8.35
N LEU A 65 6.48 -18.19 8.74
CA LEU A 65 5.25 -17.48 9.09
C LEU A 65 5.42 -16.55 10.28
N ASP A 66 6.15 -16.98 11.30
CA ASP A 66 6.42 -16.15 12.47
C ASP A 66 7.21 -14.89 12.12
N LYS A 67 7.97 -14.90 11.01
CA LYS A 67 8.71 -13.74 10.47
C LYS A 67 7.91 -12.90 9.46
N LEU A 68 6.73 -13.35 9.05
CA LEU A 68 5.95 -12.75 7.97
C LEU A 68 4.97 -11.68 8.49
N VAL A 69 4.81 -10.62 7.69
CA VAL A 69 3.74 -9.60 7.79
C VAL A 69 3.03 -9.53 6.44
N VAL A 70 1.69 -9.59 6.46
CA VAL A 70 0.89 -9.45 5.24
C VAL A 70 0.35 -8.03 5.16
N ILE A 71 0.65 -7.33 4.06
CA ILE A 71 0.15 -5.98 3.82
C ILE A 71 -0.74 -5.97 2.58
N LYS A 72 -1.94 -5.43 2.73
CA LYS A 72 -2.89 -5.23 1.63
C LYS A 72 -3.06 -3.74 1.31
N LEU A 73 -2.89 -3.42 0.03
CA LEU A 73 -3.16 -2.08 -0.50
C LEU A 73 -4.69 -1.86 -0.57
N ASN A 74 -5.20 -0.98 0.28
CA ASN A 74 -6.63 -0.69 0.48
C ASN A 74 -6.96 0.81 0.29
N GLY A 75 -6.14 1.51 -0.50
CA GLY A 75 -6.37 2.92 -0.85
C GLY A 75 -7.38 3.13 -1.98
N GLY A 76 -7.75 2.07 -2.71
CA GLY A 76 -8.60 2.14 -3.89
C GLY A 76 -10.10 2.22 -3.56
N LEU A 77 -10.81 3.04 -4.32
CA LEU A 77 -12.27 3.11 -4.28
C LEU A 77 -12.90 2.16 -5.31
N GLY A 78 -14.11 1.70 -5.01
CA GLY A 78 -14.92 0.84 -5.87
C GLY A 78 -15.63 1.56 -7.03
N THR A 79 -15.27 2.82 -7.32
CA THR A 79 -16.01 3.68 -8.26
C THR A 79 -16.04 3.13 -9.68
N SER A 80 -14.96 2.47 -10.13
CA SER A 80 -14.92 1.81 -11.44
C SER A 80 -15.91 0.64 -11.57
N MET A 81 -16.36 0.10 -10.44
CA MET A 81 -17.35 -0.98 -10.37
C MET A 81 -18.76 -0.46 -10.03
N GLY A 82 -18.97 0.86 -10.04
CA GLY A 82 -20.26 1.48 -9.71
C GLY A 82 -20.59 1.47 -8.20
N CYS A 83 -19.63 1.14 -7.34
CA CYS A 83 -19.83 1.13 -5.89
C CYS A 83 -19.27 2.41 -5.24
N THR A 84 -19.96 2.91 -4.22
CA THR A 84 -19.44 3.96 -3.33
C THR A 84 -18.67 3.31 -2.18
N GLY A 85 -17.47 3.84 -1.89
CA GLY A 85 -16.63 3.38 -0.77
C GLY A 85 -15.41 2.52 -1.18
N PRO A 86 -14.73 1.92 -0.19
CA PRO A 86 -13.51 1.13 -0.42
C PRO A 86 -13.76 -0.09 -1.30
N LYS A 87 -12.85 -0.36 -2.24
CA LYS A 87 -12.94 -1.53 -3.12
C LYS A 87 -12.96 -2.84 -2.32
N SER A 88 -12.34 -2.86 -1.15
CA SER A 88 -12.34 -4.02 -0.25
C SER A 88 -13.70 -4.41 0.30
N MET A 89 -14.66 -3.48 0.34
CA MET A 89 -16.03 -3.72 0.84
C MET A 89 -16.94 -4.36 -0.21
N ILE A 90 -16.52 -4.42 -1.47
CA ILE A 90 -17.32 -5.01 -2.54
C ILE A 90 -17.46 -6.52 -2.30
N SER A 91 -18.71 -6.99 -2.30
CA SER A 91 -19.04 -8.41 -2.21
C SER A 91 -18.53 -9.16 -3.45
N VAL A 92 -17.79 -10.23 -3.23
CA VAL A 92 -17.14 -11.03 -4.28
C VAL A 92 -17.83 -12.36 -4.46
N ARG A 93 -18.01 -13.12 -3.36
CA ARG A 93 -18.53 -14.48 -3.40
C ARG A 93 -19.34 -14.79 -2.15
N SER A 94 -20.52 -15.35 -2.33
CA SER A 94 -21.38 -15.82 -1.23
C SER A 94 -21.63 -14.75 -0.14
N GLY A 95 -21.74 -13.48 -0.54
CA GLY A 95 -21.92 -12.36 0.40
C GLY A 95 -20.67 -11.93 1.16
N LEU A 96 -19.51 -12.56 0.91
CA LEU A 96 -18.21 -12.16 1.49
C LEU A 96 -17.54 -11.12 0.60
N ASN A 97 -16.98 -10.09 1.24
CA ASN A 97 -16.17 -9.08 0.57
C ASN A 97 -14.68 -9.49 0.51
N PHE A 98 -13.85 -8.70 -0.18
CA PHE A 98 -12.41 -8.99 -0.28
C PHE A 98 -11.70 -8.99 1.06
N LEU A 99 -12.11 -8.11 1.98
CA LEU A 99 -11.53 -8.03 3.31
C LEU A 99 -11.91 -9.27 4.14
N ASP A 100 -13.15 -9.73 4.08
CA ASP A 100 -13.63 -10.96 4.72
C ASP A 100 -12.79 -12.16 4.28
N LEU A 101 -12.58 -12.30 2.97
CA LEU A 101 -11.77 -13.39 2.40
C LEU A 101 -10.32 -13.34 2.89
N THR A 102 -9.73 -12.14 2.93
CA THR A 102 -8.35 -11.95 3.40
C THR A 102 -8.22 -12.29 4.88
N VAL A 103 -9.15 -11.82 5.72
CA VAL A 103 -9.15 -12.11 7.16
C VAL A 103 -9.33 -13.61 7.39
N GLN A 104 -10.27 -14.27 6.69
CA GLN A 104 -10.47 -15.72 6.80
C GLN A 104 -9.24 -16.52 6.39
N GLN A 105 -8.54 -16.11 5.32
CA GLN A 105 -7.30 -16.76 4.88
C GLN A 105 -6.21 -16.68 5.95
N ILE A 106 -5.98 -15.50 6.52
CA ILE A 106 -4.94 -15.29 7.54
C ILE A 106 -5.34 -15.96 8.86
N GLU A 107 -6.61 -15.92 9.23
CA GLU A 107 -7.13 -16.61 10.41
C GLU A 107 -6.95 -18.13 10.28
N HIS A 108 -7.29 -18.70 9.12
CA HIS A 108 -7.07 -20.11 8.85
C HIS A 108 -5.59 -20.47 8.94
N LEU A 109 -4.72 -19.66 8.35
CA LEU A 109 -3.27 -19.84 8.39
C LEU A 109 -2.72 -19.78 9.83
N ASN A 110 -3.15 -18.80 10.63
CA ASN A 110 -2.76 -18.68 12.03
C ASN A 110 -3.23 -19.87 12.88
N LYS A 111 -4.44 -20.39 12.63
CA LYS A 111 -4.97 -21.57 13.33
C LYS A 111 -4.24 -22.86 12.94
N THR A 112 -4.01 -23.06 11.64
CA THR A 112 -3.38 -24.28 11.11
C THR A 112 -1.92 -24.42 11.54
N TYR A 113 -1.15 -23.32 11.49
CA TYR A 113 0.29 -23.34 11.81
C TYR A 113 0.61 -22.86 13.22
N GLN A 114 -0.39 -22.47 14.02
CA GLN A 114 -0.23 -21.94 15.38
C GLN A 114 0.71 -20.72 15.41
N THR A 115 0.48 -19.78 14.50
CA THR A 115 1.26 -18.56 14.31
C THR A 115 0.42 -17.31 14.56
N ASN A 116 1.09 -16.15 14.65
CA ASN A 116 0.43 -14.85 14.68
C ASN A 116 0.96 -13.95 13.56
N VAL A 117 0.42 -14.14 12.36
CA VAL A 117 0.68 -13.29 11.20
C VAL A 117 -0.24 -12.08 11.25
N PRO A 118 0.29 -10.85 11.35
CA PRO A 118 -0.52 -9.65 11.32
C PRO A 118 -0.96 -9.31 9.88
N LEU A 119 -2.18 -8.78 9.78
CA LEU A 119 -2.71 -8.17 8.56
C LEU A 119 -2.62 -6.65 8.68
N VAL A 120 -1.94 -5.99 7.75
CA VAL A 120 -1.86 -4.54 7.70
C VAL A 120 -2.60 -4.00 6.49
N LEU A 121 -3.47 -3.03 6.69
CA LEU A 121 -4.17 -2.35 5.61
C LEU A 121 -3.56 -0.97 5.36
N MET A 122 -3.04 -0.76 4.14
CA MET A 122 -2.63 0.56 3.69
C MET A 122 -3.85 1.29 3.12
N ASN A 123 -4.42 2.19 3.92
CA ASN A 123 -5.61 2.95 3.56
C ASN A 123 -5.25 4.29 2.89
N SER A 124 -6.28 4.99 2.43
CA SER A 124 -6.21 6.38 2.01
C SER A 124 -7.14 7.21 2.88
N PHE A 125 -7.01 8.54 2.80
CA PHE A 125 -8.00 9.46 3.38
C PHE A 125 -9.42 9.25 2.84
N ASN A 126 -9.60 8.57 1.71
CA ASN A 126 -10.90 8.22 1.16
C ASN A 126 -11.46 6.91 1.71
N THR A 127 -10.63 6.02 2.26
CA THR A 127 -11.03 4.66 2.64
C THR A 127 -10.91 4.38 4.14
N GLU A 128 -10.14 5.19 4.88
CA GLU A 128 -9.83 5.00 6.30
C GLU A 128 -11.08 4.93 7.19
N GLU A 129 -11.98 5.90 7.08
CA GLU A 129 -13.16 5.98 7.96
C GLU A 129 -14.10 4.80 7.77
N ASP A 130 -14.34 4.42 6.52
CA ASP A 130 -15.23 3.30 6.20
C ASP A 130 -14.59 1.96 6.56
N THR A 131 -13.28 1.82 6.33
CA THR A 131 -12.52 0.62 6.76
C THR A 131 -12.58 0.46 8.28
N LYS A 132 -12.38 1.54 9.05
CA LYS A 132 -12.50 1.54 10.53
C LYS A 132 -13.86 1.07 11.03
N LYS A 133 -14.96 1.48 10.38
CA LYS A 133 -16.31 1.05 10.76
C LYS A 133 -16.49 -0.46 10.59
N ILE A 134 -16.00 -1.01 9.48
CA ILE A 134 -16.14 -2.43 9.13
C ILE A 134 -15.23 -3.30 10.00
N LEU A 135 -14.04 -2.81 10.38
CA LEU A 135 -13.09 -3.60 11.16
C LEU A 135 -13.64 -4.10 12.50
N ARG A 136 -14.64 -3.41 13.08
CA ARG A 136 -15.32 -3.85 14.29
C ARG A 136 -15.90 -5.26 14.18
N LYS A 137 -16.25 -5.70 12.96
CA LYS A 137 -16.73 -7.06 12.67
C LYS A 137 -15.69 -8.14 12.98
N TYR A 138 -14.40 -7.83 12.88
CA TYR A 138 -13.31 -8.79 13.00
C TYR A 138 -12.63 -8.77 14.38
N ASN A 139 -13.16 -8.02 15.36
CA ASN A 139 -12.59 -7.96 16.71
C ASN A 139 -12.50 -9.34 17.40
N ASN A 140 -13.34 -10.30 16.98
CA ASN A 140 -13.35 -11.66 17.52
C ASN A 140 -12.55 -12.66 16.66
N CYS A 141 -11.96 -12.22 15.54
CA CYS A 141 -11.14 -13.07 14.69
C CYS A 141 -9.72 -13.17 15.26
N GLN A 142 -9.07 -14.33 15.09
CA GLN A 142 -7.69 -14.55 15.56
C GLN A 142 -6.65 -13.96 14.59
N VAL A 143 -6.75 -12.67 14.32
CA VAL A 143 -5.86 -11.93 13.42
C VAL A 143 -5.57 -10.55 14.01
N ASP A 144 -4.29 -10.20 14.19
CA ASP A 144 -3.89 -8.83 14.53
C ASP A 144 -4.00 -7.94 13.27
N ILE A 145 -5.05 -7.11 13.23
CA ILE A 145 -5.30 -6.20 12.11
C ILE A 145 -4.81 -4.79 12.46
N LYS A 146 -3.82 -4.30 11.72
CA LYS A 146 -3.30 -2.94 11.82
C LYS A 146 -3.65 -2.11 10.59
N MET A 147 -3.64 -0.80 10.73
CA MET A 147 -3.87 0.12 9.63
C MET A 147 -2.86 1.25 9.65
N PHE A 148 -2.48 1.72 8.47
CA PHE A 148 -1.83 3.00 8.31
C PHE A 148 -2.37 3.69 7.06
N ASN A 149 -2.30 5.02 7.07
CA ASN A 149 -2.71 5.82 5.93
C ASN A 149 -1.51 6.17 5.07
N GLN A 150 -1.69 6.06 3.77
CA GLN A 150 -0.80 6.70 2.80
C GLN A 150 -0.91 8.23 2.89
N HIS A 151 0.11 8.92 2.37
CA HIS A 151 0.13 10.36 2.30
C HIS A 151 -1.00 10.91 1.43
N ARG A 152 -1.24 12.22 1.58
CA ARG A 152 -2.12 12.99 0.70
C ARG A 152 -1.32 14.14 0.12
N PHE A 153 -1.31 14.26 -1.19
CA PHE A 153 -0.60 15.33 -1.89
C PHE A 153 -1.59 16.30 -2.53
N PRO A 154 -1.26 17.60 -2.59
CA PRO A 154 -2.13 18.58 -3.21
C PRO A 154 -2.08 18.38 -4.72
N ARG A 155 -3.25 18.42 -5.38
CA ARG A 155 -3.29 18.47 -6.85
C ARG A 155 -2.66 19.77 -7.32
N ILE A 156 -2.04 19.72 -8.50
CA ILE A 156 -1.43 20.88 -9.14
C ILE A 156 -2.33 21.30 -10.31
N ASN A 157 -2.65 22.59 -10.37
CA ASN A 157 -3.37 23.16 -11.50
C ASN A 157 -2.44 23.17 -12.72
N LYS A 158 -2.94 22.71 -13.87
CA LYS A 158 -2.13 22.48 -15.07
C LYS A 158 -1.59 23.79 -15.67
N GLU A 159 -2.38 24.85 -15.62
CA GLU A 159 -2.05 26.13 -16.26
C GLU A 159 -1.11 26.98 -15.38
N THR A 160 -1.40 27.04 -14.08
CA THR A 160 -0.65 27.88 -13.13
C THR A 160 0.55 27.16 -12.51
N LEU A 161 0.58 25.82 -12.57
CA LEU A 161 1.55 24.95 -11.89
C LEU A 161 1.59 25.16 -10.36
N LEU A 162 0.53 25.71 -9.78
CA LEU A 162 0.38 25.93 -8.35
C LEU A 162 -0.53 24.86 -7.72
N PRO A 163 -0.34 24.56 -6.42
CA PRO A 163 -1.27 23.72 -5.66
C PRO A 163 -2.70 24.25 -5.70
N VAL A 164 -3.65 23.38 -6.06
CA VAL A 164 -5.09 23.64 -5.98
C VAL A 164 -5.53 23.71 -4.52
N ALA A 165 -4.95 22.85 -3.67
CA ALA A 165 -5.21 22.89 -2.25
C ALA A 165 -4.55 24.12 -1.62
N THR A 166 -5.35 24.95 -0.96
CA THR A 166 -4.88 26.11 -0.23
C THR A 166 -4.64 25.75 1.25
N LYS A 167 -4.11 26.68 2.04
CA LYS A 167 -3.96 26.51 3.50
C LYS A 167 -5.31 26.46 4.24
N ASP A 168 -6.42 26.55 3.51
CA ASP A 168 -7.76 26.54 4.06
C ASP A 168 -8.14 25.11 4.53
N PRO A 169 -8.50 24.93 5.82
CA PRO A 169 -9.01 23.65 6.32
C PRO A 169 -10.29 23.17 5.63
N TYR A 170 -11.01 24.05 4.92
CA TYR A 170 -12.20 23.74 4.13
C TYR A 170 -11.90 23.42 2.66
N THR A 171 -10.62 23.30 2.27
CA THR A 171 -10.26 22.86 0.92
C THR A 171 -11.02 21.56 0.59
N PRO A 172 -11.82 21.54 -0.51
CA PRO A 172 -12.56 20.35 -0.91
C PRO A 172 -11.64 19.13 -1.03
N LYS A 173 -12.16 17.94 -0.69
CA LYS A 173 -11.39 16.67 -0.80
C LYS A 173 -10.76 16.49 -2.19
N ASP A 174 -11.38 17.06 -3.21
CA ASP A 174 -10.93 17.01 -4.61
C ASP A 174 -9.62 17.77 -4.86
N GLY A 175 -9.26 18.73 -4.02
CA GLY A 175 -7.97 19.41 -4.07
C GLY A 175 -6.78 18.51 -3.71
N TRP A 176 -7.05 17.31 -3.18
CA TRP A 176 -6.05 16.34 -2.74
C TRP A 176 -6.14 15.04 -3.56
N TYR A 177 -5.02 14.32 -3.61
CA TYR A 177 -4.99 12.96 -4.18
C TYR A 177 -4.04 12.07 -3.39
N PRO A 178 -4.29 10.75 -3.34
CA PRO A 178 -3.32 9.80 -2.83
C PRO A 178 -2.20 9.61 -3.89
N PRO A 179 -0.92 9.67 -3.52
CA PRO A 179 0.22 9.56 -4.45
C PRO A 179 0.47 8.17 -5.05
N GLY A 180 -0.57 7.33 -5.11
CA GLY A 180 -0.50 5.96 -5.63
C GLY A 180 0.20 4.99 -4.67
N HIS A 181 0.26 3.72 -5.07
CA HIS A 181 0.81 2.66 -4.22
C HIS A 181 2.33 2.77 -3.98
N GLY A 182 3.05 3.60 -4.75
CA GLY A 182 4.50 3.83 -4.58
C GLY A 182 4.86 4.54 -3.27
N ASP A 183 3.90 5.26 -2.69
CA ASP A 183 4.05 5.93 -1.39
C ASP A 183 4.06 4.96 -0.19
N PHE A 184 3.85 3.67 -0.45
CA PHE A 184 3.89 2.60 0.54
C PHE A 184 5.10 2.70 1.47
N TYR A 185 6.32 2.84 0.92
CA TYR A 185 7.54 2.85 1.72
C TYR A 185 7.62 4.05 2.66
N GLY A 186 7.30 5.25 2.16
CA GLY A 186 7.32 6.47 2.97
C GLY A 186 6.25 6.43 4.05
N ALA A 187 5.02 6.09 3.69
CA ALA A 187 3.90 6.00 4.62
C ALA A 187 4.11 4.91 5.69
N LEU A 188 4.66 3.76 5.32
CA LEU A 188 4.95 2.68 6.26
C LEU A 188 6.05 3.10 7.25
N TYR A 189 7.11 3.78 6.78
CA TYR A 189 8.14 4.32 7.65
C TYR A 189 7.58 5.33 8.65
N ASP A 190 6.81 6.31 8.17
CA ASP A 190 6.23 7.37 9.00
C ASP A 190 5.14 6.85 9.96
N SER A 191 4.54 5.69 9.68
CA SER A 191 3.57 5.05 10.58
C SER A 191 4.18 4.49 11.86
N GLY A 192 5.51 4.26 11.88
CA GLY A 192 6.21 3.60 13.00
C GLY A 192 6.03 2.08 13.05
N LEU A 193 5.19 1.49 12.19
CA LEU A 193 4.93 0.05 12.16
C LEU A 193 6.17 -0.79 11.85
N ILE A 194 7.12 -0.26 11.07
CA ILE A 194 8.38 -0.96 10.77
C ILE A 194 9.14 -1.30 12.05
N GLU A 195 9.25 -0.34 12.98
CA GLU A 195 9.98 -0.54 14.23
C GLU A 195 9.21 -1.46 15.18
N GLU A 196 7.88 -1.43 15.14
CA GLU A 196 7.04 -2.41 15.85
C GLU A 196 7.28 -3.84 15.32
N PHE A 197 7.24 -4.03 14.00
CA PHE A 197 7.45 -5.34 13.38
C PHE A 197 8.86 -5.88 13.61
N LYS A 198 9.89 -5.04 13.56
CA LYS A 198 11.26 -5.43 13.92
C LYS A 198 11.35 -5.92 15.35
N LYS A 199 10.72 -5.23 16.32
CA LYS A 199 10.69 -5.67 17.73
C LYS A 199 9.96 -7.00 17.91
N GLN A 200 9.00 -7.30 17.05
CA GLN A 200 8.29 -8.58 17.02
C GLN A 200 9.06 -9.69 16.27
N GLY A 201 10.28 -9.42 15.77
CA GLY A 201 11.08 -10.40 15.03
C GLY A 201 10.57 -10.67 13.60
N LYS A 202 9.77 -9.75 13.03
CA LYS A 202 9.30 -9.85 11.65
C LYS A 202 10.38 -9.37 10.68
N GLU A 203 10.60 -10.15 9.62
CA GLU A 203 11.67 -9.90 8.64
C GLU A 203 11.12 -9.70 7.21
N ILE A 204 9.95 -10.27 6.90
CA ILE A 204 9.42 -10.34 5.53
C ILE A 204 8.06 -9.67 5.45
N ILE A 205 7.90 -8.78 4.47
CA ILE A 205 6.62 -8.16 4.13
C ILE A 205 6.11 -8.75 2.82
N PHE A 206 4.92 -9.34 2.85
CA PHE A 206 4.19 -9.73 1.66
C PHE A 206 3.17 -8.64 1.28
N LEU A 207 3.48 -7.88 0.23
CA LEU A 207 2.65 -6.79 -0.28
C LEU A 207 1.79 -7.24 -1.45
N SER A 208 0.48 -7.02 -1.39
CA SER A 208 -0.43 -7.28 -2.50
C SER A 208 -1.65 -6.36 -2.48
N ASN A 209 -2.36 -6.26 -3.61
CA ASN A 209 -3.62 -5.51 -3.64
C ASN A 209 -4.73 -6.31 -2.95
N ILE A 210 -5.68 -5.59 -2.33
CA ILE A 210 -6.82 -6.22 -1.66
C ILE A 210 -7.81 -6.89 -2.65
N ASP A 211 -7.87 -6.40 -3.89
CA ASP A 211 -8.75 -6.95 -4.94
C ASP A 211 -8.19 -8.20 -5.62
N LYS A 212 -6.95 -8.62 -5.28
CA LYS A 212 -6.37 -9.88 -5.71
C LYS A 212 -6.66 -10.95 -4.65
N SER A 213 -7.81 -11.61 -4.80
CA SER A 213 -8.29 -12.68 -3.91
C SER A 213 -7.46 -13.97 -3.95
N SER A 214 -6.63 -14.16 -4.99
CA SER A 214 -5.82 -15.36 -5.24
C SER A 214 -4.38 -15.29 -4.73
N ALA A 215 -4.02 -14.28 -3.92
CA ALA A 215 -2.66 -14.12 -3.41
C ALA A 215 -2.57 -14.42 -1.90
N PRO A 216 -2.81 -15.67 -1.44
CA PRO A 216 -2.25 -16.10 -0.17
C PRO A 216 -0.73 -16.22 -0.31
N PRO A 217 0.05 -16.04 0.77
CA PRO A 217 1.45 -16.44 0.77
C PRO A 217 1.49 -17.93 0.38
N SER A 218 2.16 -18.25 -0.72
CA SER A 218 2.37 -19.64 -1.09
C SER A 218 3.53 -20.15 -0.24
N ILE A 219 3.23 -21.06 0.68
CA ILE A 219 4.18 -21.65 1.64
C ILE A 219 4.23 -23.14 1.34
#